data_AF-A0AA36CZ46-F1
#
_entry.id   AF-A0AA36CZ46-F1
#
_cell.length_a   1.000
_cell.length_b   1.000
_cell.length_c   1.000
_cell.angle_alpha   90.00
_cell.angle_beta   90.00
_cell.angle_gamma   90.00
#
_symmetry.space_group_name_H-M   'P 1'
#
loop_
_entity.id
_entity.type
_entity.pdbx_description
1 polymer ?
#
loop_
_entity_poly.entity_id
_entity_poly.type
_entity_poly.pdbx_seq_one_letter_code
_entity_poly.pdbx_strand_id
1 'polypeptide(L)'
;MPRKQHFLPESCDEFRKRSGSTASTKKWGKRETQPQFELRCCVNPEILKKNVENHWYFEDETVRQNGSVFSRRENFNNLLSVIPLSKFNGIHIKMEDDCPQGGDDVRLCILKTLGAHNLREVQCVGCTKAIPVYDRYPLIDGVFFLSPVVRYGPPVEVLYDQRRCYIQQLCARCLFSEWQCSNCGRDQWFSGKALILGTLYFYDVISAGRCCPPSCSMCRAPLLVPENILQQLNQGNFNLVNECFTCAACGCRQYHLARGNEEVRIIPPSPLDDPFAAIAN
;
A
#
# COMPACT_ATOMS: atom_id res chain seq x y z
N MET A 1 -29.17 -61.06 -56.98
CA MET A 1 -29.50 -61.47 -55.59
C MET A 1 -28.92 -62.86 -55.33
N PRO A 2 -28.60 -63.27 -54.09
CA PRO A 2 -28.62 -62.52 -52.83
C PRO A 2 -27.31 -62.57 -51.98
N ARG A 3 -27.19 -61.57 -51.09
CA ARG A 3 -26.63 -61.60 -49.72
C ARG A 3 -25.29 -62.33 -49.43
N LYS A 4 -24.26 -61.53 -49.15
CA LYS A 4 -23.42 -61.76 -47.96
C LYS A 4 -24.11 -61.16 -46.74
N GLN A 5 -24.14 -61.89 -45.63
CA GLN A 5 -24.43 -61.35 -44.29
C GLN A 5 -23.10 -61.25 -43.54
N HIS A 6 -22.90 -60.17 -42.76
CA HIS A 6 -22.70 -60.25 -41.30
C HIS A 6 -22.49 -58.85 -40.68
N PHE A 7 -23.41 -58.49 -39.77
CA PHE A 7 -23.28 -57.62 -38.59
C PHE A 7 -22.82 -56.13 -38.70
N LEU A 8 -23.73 -55.27 -38.23
CA LEU A 8 -23.61 -53.87 -37.80
C LEU A 8 -23.17 -53.82 -36.30
N PRO A 9 -23.01 -52.65 -35.65
CA PRO A 9 -23.07 -51.25 -36.10
C PRO A 9 -21.68 -50.56 -35.95
N GLU A 10 -21.47 -49.23 -35.87
CA GLU A 10 -22.32 -48.03 -35.85
C GLU A 10 -21.55 -46.84 -36.48
N SER A 11 -22.18 -45.68 -36.68
CA SER A 11 -21.57 -44.48 -37.28
C SER A 11 -21.34 -43.36 -36.28
N CYS A 12 -20.11 -42.84 -36.20
CA CYS A 12 -19.78 -41.62 -35.45
C CYS A 12 -19.56 -40.44 -36.42
N ASP A 13 -20.61 -39.66 -36.69
CA ASP A 13 -20.49 -38.28 -37.20
C ASP A 13 -21.85 -37.55 -37.23
N GLU A 14 -22.23 -36.90 -36.12
CA GLU A 14 -23.10 -35.71 -36.11
C GLU A 14 -23.11 -35.12 -34.69
N PHE A 15 -22.76 -33.84 -34.53
CA PHE A 15 -23.46 -32.93 -33.60
C PHE A 15 -23.10 -31.47 -33.88
N ARG A 16 -23.85 -30.84 -34.78
CA ARG A 16 -23.78 -29.40 -35.03
C ARG A 16 -25.17 -28.78 -35.09
N LYS A 17 -25.76 -28.46 -33.92
CA LYS A 17 -26.54 -27.21 -33.63
C LYS A 17 -27.40 -27.30 -32.35
N ARG A 18 -27.24 -26.26 -31.50
CA ARG A 18 -28.25 -25.52 -30.71
C ARG A 18 -29.45 -26.27 -30.07
N SER A 19 -29.38 -26.35 -28.74
CA SER A 19 -30.46 -25.99 -27.78
C SER A 19 -29.79 -25.17 -26.66
N GLY A 20 -30.40 -24.20 -25.99
CA GLY A 20 -31.80 -24.07 -25.60
C GLY A 20 -31.84 -24.12 -24.06
N SER A 21 -31.95 -22.96 -23.42
CA SER A 21 -31.53 -22.74 -22.03
C SER A 21 -32.46 -23.30 -20.94
N THR A 22 -31.87 -23.94 -19.92
CA THR A 22 -32.44 -24.03 -18.56
C THR A 22 -31.39 -23.60 -17.53
N ALA A 23 -31.57 -22.40 -16.96
CA ALA A 23 -30.63 -21.84 -15.99
C ALA A 23 -30.81 -22.48 -14.60
N SER A 24 -29.92 -23.40 -14.24
CA SER A 24 -29.81 -23.86 -12.84
C SER A 24 -29.09 -22.81 -12.01
N THR A 25 -29.84 -21.88 -11.40
CA THR A 25 -29.30 -20.83 -10.54
C THR A 25 -28.87 -21.38 -9.17
N LYS A 26 -27.83 -22.21 -9.15
CA LYS A 26 -27.05 -22.47 -7.93
C LYS A 26 -26.19 -21.24 -7.65
N LYS A 27 -26.83 -20.17 -7.17
CA LYS A 27 -26.15 -19.06 -6.50
C LYS A 27 -25.38 -19.66 -5.33
N TRP A 28 -24.06 -19.73 -5.45
CA TRP A 28 -23.20 -19.73 -4.28
C TRP A 28 -23.55 -18.47 -3.50
N GLY A 29 -24.09 -18.64 -2.29
CA GLY A 29 -24.50 -17.51 -1.46
C GLY A 29 -23.30 -16.61 -1.24
N LYS A 30 -23.38 -15.33 -1.66
CA LYS A 30 -22.46 -14.32 -1.16
C LYS A 30 -22.52 -14.40 0.36
N ARG A 31 -21.38 -14.62 1.01
CA ARG A 31 -21.24 -14.28 2.43
C ARG A 31 -21.36 -12.77 2.53
N GLU A 32 -22.57 -12.27 2.77
CA GLU A 32 -22.76 -10.99 3.42
C GLU A 32 -22.28 -11.16 4.86
N THR A 33 -20.98 -10.96 5.07
CA THR A 33 -20.35 -11.12 6.38
C THR A 33 -19.10 -10.24 6.43
N GLN A 34 -19.12 -9.30 7.38
CA GLN A 34 -18.26 -8.10 7.49
C GLN A 34 -18.56 -6.98 6.47
N PRO A 35 -18.51 -5.70 6.90
CA PRO A 35 -18.34 -4.59 5.97
C PRO A 35 -16.96 -4.73 5.32
N GLN A 36 -16.94 -5.01 4.03
CA GLN A 36 -15.68 -5.03 3.27
C GLN A 36 -15.20 -3.59 3.11
N PHE A 37 -14.22 -3.19 3.93
CA PHE A 37 -13.59 -1.87 3.83
C PHE A 37 -13.09 -1.65 2.39
N GLU A 38 -13.58 -0.59 1.76
CA GLU A 38 -13.42 -0.40 0.32
C GLU A 38 -12.41 0.71 0.03
N LEU A 39 -11.41 0.39 -0.80
CA LEU A 39 -10.41 1.33 -1.29
C LEU A 39 -10.74 1.73 -2.73
N ARG A 40 -10.91 3.02 -3.01
CA ARG A 40 -11.24 3.56 -4.33
C ARG A 40 -10.30 4.70 -4.73
N CYS A 41 -9.96 4.79 -6.02
CA CYS A 41 -9.33 5.99 -6.58
C CYS A 41 -10.32 7.17 -6.52
N CYS A 42 -9.88 8.36 -6.13
CA CYS A 42 -10.68 9.59 -6.15
C CYS A 42 -10.02 10.73 -6.96
N VAL A 43 -9.16 10.36 -7.92
CA VAL A 43 -8.43 11.26 -8.81
C VAL A 43 -9.37 12.27 -9.48
N ASN A 44 -9.03 13.56 -9.40
CA ASN A 44 -9.76 14.62 -10.12
C ASN A 44 -9.64 14.40 -11.65
N PRO A 45 -10.76 14.31 -12.40
CA PRO A 45 -10.75 14.18 -13.86
C PRO A 45 -9.91 15.24 -14.61
N GLU A 46 -9.76 16.44 -14.05
CA GLU A 46 -8.93 17.51 -14.63
C GLU A 46 -7.45 17.17 -14.61
N ILE A 47 -6.97 16.46 -13.56
CA ILE A 47 -5.57 16.00 -13.46
C ILE A 47 -5.31 14.95 -14.54
N LEU A 48 -6.23 14.00 -14.72
CA LEU A 48 -6.16 12.99 -15.79
C LEU A 48 -6.08 13.64 -17.16
N LYS A 49 -6.99 14.57 -17.48
CA LYS A 49 -7.00 15.28 -18.76
C LYS A 49 -5.69 16.03 -18.99
N LYS A 50 -5.27 16.84 -18.02
CA LYS A 50 -4.03 17.63 -18.08
C LYS A 50 -2.80 16.75 -18.29
N ASN A 51 -2.73 15.60 -17.62
CA ASN A 51 -1.56 14.73 -17.72
C ASN A 51 -1.52 13.95 -19.05
N VAL A 52 -2.69 13.53 -19.58
CA VAL A 52 -2.77 12.96 -20.94
C VAL A 52 -2.30 13.96 -22.00
N GLU A 53 -2.68 15.23 -21.87
CA GLU A 53 -2.28 16.30 -22.79
C GLU A 53 -0.78 16.66 -22.68
N ASN A 54 -0.19 16.62 -21.48
CA ASN A 54 1.20 17.08 -21.25
C ASN A 54 2.28 15.99 -21.36
N HIS A 55 1.94 14.70 -21.24
CA HIS A 55 2.94 13.63 -21.02
C HIS A 55 3.06 12.61 -22.14
N TRP A 56 2.49 12.87 -23.32
CA TRP A 56 2.75 12.12 -24.57
C TRP A 56 2.80 10.59 -24.38
N TYR A 57 1.87 10.03 -23.59
CA TYR A 57 1.95 8.64 -23.11
C TYR A 57 2.03 7.57 -24.21
N PHE A 58 1.64 7.90 -25.44
CA PHE A 58 1.76 7.01 -26.60
C PHE A 58 3.17 6.95 -27.21
N GLU A 59 3.99 7.98 -27.00
CA GLU A 59 5.39 8.04 -27.42
C GLU A 59 6.33 7.50 -26.34
N ASP A 60 5.88 7.47 -25.08
CA ASP A 60 6.63 6.97 -23.94
C ASP A 60 7.11 5.52 -24.13
N GLU A 61 8.43 5.33 -24.09
CA GLU A 61 9.04 4.04 -24.35
C GLU A 61 8.68 2.98 -23.29
N THR A 62 8.54 3.37 -22.02
CA THR A 62 8.12 2.44 -20.95
C THR A 62 6.69 1.95 -21.20
N VAL A 63 5.76 2.85 -21.58
CA VAL A 63 4.40 2.48 -21.94
C VAL A 63 4.37 1.58 -23.17
N ARG A 64 5.19 1.87 -24.19
CA ARG A 64 5.27 1.06 -25.41
C ARG A 64 5.85 -0.34 -25.18
N GLN A 65 6.81 -0.49 -24.26
CA GLN A 65 7.43 -1.79 -23.94
C GLN A 65 6.60 -2.61 -22.93
N ASN A 66 6.08 -1.98 -21.88
CA ASN A 66 5.46 -2.66 -20.74
C ASN A 66 3.92 -2.56 -20.70
N GLY A 67 3.30 -1.72 -21.54
CA GLY A 67 1.88 -1.37 -21.42
C GLY A 67 1.55 -0.51 -20.19
N SER A 68 2.56 0.05 -19.53
CA SER A 68 2.48 0.72 -18.24
C SER A 68 3.53 1.83 -18.14
N VAL A 69 3.20 2.92 -17.44
CA VAL A 69 4.16 4.00 -17.11
C VAL A 69 5.19 3.59 -16.06
N PHE A 70 4.94 2.47 -15.38
CA PHE A 70 5.77 1.93 -14.31
C PHE A 70 6.77 0.92 -14.83
N SER A 71 7.96 0.92 -14.25
CA SER A 71 9.03 0.00 -14.60
C SER A 71 8.66 -1.43 -14.22
N ARG A 72 9.01 -2.40 -15.07
CA ARG A 72 8.88 -3.80 -14.70
C ARG A 72 9.91 -4.17 -13.65
N ARG A 73 9.50 -4.90 -12.60
CA ARG A 73 10.45 -5.40 -11.60
C ARG A 73 11.22 -6.61 -12.16
N GLU A 74 12.52 -6.44 -12.37
CA GLU A 74 13.41 -7.51 -12.86
C GLU A 74 14.14 -8.28 -11.75
N ASN A 75 14.45 -7.60 -10.64
CA ASN A 75 15.20 -8.17 -9.53
C ASN A 75 14.82 -7.51 -8.18
N PHE A 76 15.44 -8.00 -7.11
CA PHE A 76 15.20 -7.57 -5.73
C PHE A 76 16.49 -7.08 -5.04
N ASN A 77 17.52 -6.72 -5.81
CA ASN A 77 18.87 -6.45 -5.29
C ASN A 77 18.88 -5.32 -4.24
N ASN A 78 18.08 -4.27 -4.45
CA ASN A 78 17.94 -3.17 -3.49
C ASN A 78 17.32 -3.63 -2.15
N LEU A 79 16.31 -4.52 -2.16
CA LEU A 79 15.77 -5.11 -0.93
C LEU A 79 16.78 -6.05 -0.25
N LEU A 80 17.46 -6.89 -1.03
CA LEU A 80 18.52 -7.80 -0.54
C LEU A 80 19.67 -7.01 0.12
N SER A 81 19.99 -5.81 -0.36
CA SER A 81 21.01 -4.92 0.22
C SER A 81 20.58 -4.16 1.49
N VAL A 82 19.39 -4.46 2.03
CA VAL A 82 18.78 -3.70 3.13
C VAL A 82 18.20 -4.61 4.21
N ILE A 83 17.57 -5.73 3.84
CA ILE A 83 16.91 -6.62 4.80
C ILE A 83 17.76 -7.87 5.09
N PRO A 84 17.70 -8.43 6.31
CA PRO A 84 18.31 -9.73 6.59
C PRO A 84 17.73 -10.83 5.68
N LEU A 85 18.58 -11.73 5.19
CA LEU A 85 18.17 -12.85 4.33
C LEU A 85 17.09 -13.73 4.99
N SER A 86 17.07 -13.85 6.32
CA SER A 86 16.02 -14.55 7.09
C SER A 86 14.62 -13.92 6.96
N LYS A 87 14.54 -12.67 6.49
CA LYS A 87 13.29 -11.95 6.16
C LYS A 87 13.04 -11.83 4.65
N PHE A 88 13.83 -12.47 3.80
CA PHE A 88 13.58 -12.52 2.36
C PHE A 88 12.69 -13.73 2.01
N ASN A 89 11.38 -13.62 2.29
CA ASN A 89 10.37 -14.67 2.05
C ASN A 89 8.94 -14.10 2.10
N GLY A 90 7.97 -14.88 1.60
CA GLY A 90 6.54 -14.51 1.51
C GLY A 90 5.83 -14.17 2.84
N ILE A 91 6.44 -14.49 3.99
CA ILE A 91 5.90 -14.09 5.31
C ILE A 91 6.20 -12.61 5.60
N HIS A 92 7.29 -12.09 5.05
CA HIS A 92 7.83 -10.74 5.31
C HIS A 92 7.77 -9.80 4.10
N ILE A 93 7.58 -10.35 2.91
CA ILE A 93 7.45 -9.61 1.66
C ILE A 93 6.22 -10.13 0.94
N LYS A 94 5.27 -9.25 0.62
CA LYS A 94 4.13 -9.57 -0.23
C LYS A 94 4.61 -9.77 -1.67
N MET A 95 4.48 -10.98 -2.18
CA MET A 95 4.80 -11.33 -3.57
C MET A 95 3.52 -11.35 -4.43
N GLU A 96 3.64 -11.52 -5.76
CA GLU A 96 2.46 -11.60 -6.63
C GLU A 96 1.63 -12.88 -6.41
N ASP A 97 2.29 -14.01 -6.17
CA ASP A 97 1.65 -15.33 -6.08
C ASP A 97 0.80 -15.51 -4.80
N ASP A 98 1.01 -14.67 -3.78
CA ASP A 98 0.28 -14.69 -2.50
C ASP A 98 -1.15 -14.13 -2.58
N CYS A 99 -1.65 -13.86 -3.79
CA CYS A 99 -2.81 -12.98 -4.00
C CYS A 99 -4.07 -13.72 -4.50
N PRO A 100 -4.96 -14.20 -3.61
CA PRO A 100 -6.34 -14.45 -3.99
C PRO A 100 -7.01 -13.14 -4.46
N GLN A 101 -8.04 -13.27 -5.29
CA GLN A 101 -8.58 -12.27 -6.24
C GLN A 101 -8.81 -10.80 -5.76
N GLY A 102 -8.80 -10.49 -4.46
CA GLY A 102 -9.01 -9.13 -3.93
C GLY A 102 -7.74 -8.29 -3.70
N GLY A 103 -6.54 -8.88 -3.69
CA GLY A 103 -5.29 -8.10 -3.49
C GLY A 103 -4.81 -7.36 -4.75
N ASP A 104 -5.39 -7.67 -5.92
CA ASP A 104 -5.14 -6.98 -7.17
C ASP A 104 -5.87 -5.64 -7.25
N ASP A 105 -7.08 -5.52 -6.66
CA ASP A 105 -7.81 -4.24 -6.59
C ASP A 105 -7.00 -3.16 -5.87
N VAL A 106 -6.31 -3.52 -4.78
CA VAL A 106 -5.39 -2.61 -4.07
C VAL A 106 -4.21 -2.21 -4.95
N ARG A 107 -3.63 -3.16 -5.69
CA ARG A 107 -2.52 -2.93 -6.62
C ARG A 107 -2.93 -1.95 -7.71
N LEU A 108 -4.03 -2.25 -8.38
CA LEU A 108 -4.63 -1.44 -9.43
C LEU A 108 -5.05 -0.07 -8.93
N CYS A 109 -5.56 0.05 -7.70
CA CYS A 109 -5.92 1.34 -7.11
C CYS A 109 -4.69 2.23 -6.91
N ILE A 110 -3.61 1.70 -6.32
CA ILE A 110 -2.36 2.44 -6.12
C ILE A 110 -1.77 2.87 -7.48
N LEU A 111 -1.64 1.94 -8.44
CA LEU A 111 -1.05 2.22 -9.75
C LEU A 111 -1.88 3.19 -10.58
N LYS A 112 -3.22 3.07 -10.58
CA LYS A 112 -4.10 4.06 -11.25
C LYS A 112 -3.96 5.44 -10.62
N THR A 113 -3.87 5.53 -9.30
CA THR A 113 -3.74 6.81 -8.60
C THR A 113 -2.38 7.44 -8.89
N LEU A 114 -1.27 6.73 -8.65
CA LEU A 114 0.07 7.24 -8.93
C LEU A 114 0.28 7.56 -10.42
N GLY A 115 -0.23 6.72 -11.33
CA GLY A 115 -0.09 6.89 -12.76
C GLY A 115 -0.86 8.11 -13.27
N ALA A 116 -2.05 8.38 -12.70
CA ALA A 116 -2.80 9.60 -12.97
C ALA A 116 -2.09 10.87 -12.51
N HIS A 117 -1.24 10.79 -11.49
CA HIS A 117 -0.36 11.88 -11.04
C HIS A 117 1.02 11.87 -11.75
N ASN A 118 1.26 10.96 -12.70
CA ASN A 118 2.54 10.70 -13.37
C ASN A 118 3.73 10.40 -12.43
N LEU A 119 3.45 9.77 -11.28
CA LEU A 119 4.44 9.49 -10.24
C LEU A 119 5.10 8.12 -10.44
N ARG A 120 6.08 8.05 -11.34
CA ARG A 120 6.92 6.84 -11.56
C ARG A 120 7.86 6.54 -10.38
N GLU A 121 8.13 7.55 -9.56
CA GLU A 121 8.86 7.42 -8.31
C GLU A 121 8.09 8.09 -7.18
N VAL A 122 8.27 7.60 -5.96
CA VAL A 122 7.71 8.18 -4.73
C VAL A 122 8.81 8.44 -3.72
N GLN A 123 8.72 9.55 -2.97
CA GLN A 123 9.76 9.95 -2.03
C GLN A 123 9.49 9.37 -0.64
N CYS A 124 10.45 8.66 -0.05
CA CYS A 124 10.33 8.12 1.30
C CYS A 124 10.03 9.23 2.32
N VAL A 125 8.96 9.10 3.12
CA VAL A 125 8.64 10.07 4.18
C VAL A 125 9.77 10.21 5.21
N GLY A 126 10.52 9.13 5.46
CA GLY A 126 11.58 9.10 6.46
C GLY A 126 12.91 9.71 6.02
N CYS A 127 13.34 9.50 4.78
CA CYS A 127 14.66 9.91 4.29
C CYS A 127 14.64 10.72 2.99
N THR A 128 13.46 11.08 2.48
CA THR A 128 13.20 11.84 1.23
C THR A 128 13.71 11.21 -0.08
N LYS A 129 14.56 10.16 -0.01
CA LYS A 129 15.07 9.43 -1.17
C LYS A 129 13.92 8.94 -2.05
N ALA A 130 14.03 9.15 -3.36
CA ALA A 130 13.14 8.59 -4.35
C ALA A 130 13.21 7.05 -4.38
N ILE A 131 12.06 6.43 -4.56
CA ILE A 131 11.87 4.98 -4.66
C ILE A 131 11.12 4.72 -5.98
N PRO A 132 11.66 3.92 -6.91
CA PRO A 132 10.94 3.52 -8.10
C PRO A 132 9.64 2.80 -7.77
N VAL A 133 8.58 3.10 -8.54
CA VAL A 133 7.29 2.40 -8.49
C VAL A 133 7.27 1.37 -9.62
N TYR A 134 7.02 0.12 -9.23
CA TYR A 134 6.97 -1.03 -10.13
C TYR A 134 5.53 -1.41 -10.47
N ASP A 135 5.32 -2.10 -11.61
CA ASP A 135 4.01 -2.62 -12.03
C ASP A 135 3.53 -3.85 -11.21
N ARG A 136 4.47 -4.54 -10.55
CA ARG A 136 4.30 -5.82 -9.84
C ARG A 136 4.68 -5.71 -8.36
N TYR A 137 4.13 -6.58 -7.51
CA TYR A 137 4.47 -6.60 -6.08
C TYR A 137 5.93 -7.06 -5.85
N PRO A 138 6.66 -6.48 -4.87
CA PRO A 138 6.35 -5.25 -4.13
C PRO A 138 6.32 -4.02 -5.03
N LEU A 139 5.27 -3.20 -4.94
CA LEU A 139 5.13 -1.99 -5.77
C LEU A 139 6.24 -0.96 -5.55
N ILE A 140 6.85 -0.96 -4.37
CA ILE A 140 8.05 -0.20 -4.02
C ILE A 140 8.94 -1.06 -3.12
N ASP A 141 10.22 -0.70 -3.00
CA ASP A 141 11.15 -1.32 -2.05
C ASP A 141 10.91 -0.78 -0.64
N GLY A 142 9.74 -1.11 -0.06
CA GLY A 142 9.20 -0.48 1.13
C GLY A 142 7.75 -0.89 1.43
N VAL A 143 7.00 -0.03 2.12
CA VAL A 143 5.55 -0.15 2.34
C VAL A 143 4.83 1.13 1.94
N PHE A 144 3.60 0.99 1.45
CA PHE A 144 2.65 2.09 1.41
C PHE A 144 1.79 2.09 2.67
N PHE A 145 1.32 3.26 3.07
CA PHE A 145 0.35 3.41 4.14
C PHE A 145 -0.58 4.58 3.86
N LEU A 146 -1.78 4.54 4.45
CA LEU A 146 -2.73 5.64 4.41
C LEU A 146 -2.52 6.55 5.63
N SER A 147 -2.50 7.86 5.39
CA SER A 147 -2.47 8.87 6.45
C SER A 147 -3.60 9.88 6.25
N PRO A 148 -4.19 10.44 7.33
CA PRO A 148 -5.13 11.56 7.21
C PRO A 148 -4.42 12.88 6.84
N VAL A 149 -3.09 12.92 6.83
CA VAL A 149 -2.27 14.09 6.53
C VAL A 149 -1.21 13.75 5.48
N VAL A 150 -0.86 14.72 4.63
CA VAL A 150 0.31 14.61 3.75
C VAL A 150 1.54 14.88 4.60
N ARG A 151 2.46 13.92 4.69
CA ARG A 151 3.72 14.06 5.43
C ARG A 151 4.85 14.56 4.53
N TYR A 152 4.93 14.03 3.32
CA TYR A 152 5.95 14.40 2.35
C TYR A 152 5.51 14.12 0.92
N GLY A 153 6.11 14.82 -0.04
CA GLY A 153 5.79 14.71 -1.47
C GLY A 153 4.45 15.36 -1.85
N PRO A 154 4.02 15.19 -3.11
CA PRO A 154 2.72 15.70 -3.57
C PRO A 154 1.55 14.95 -2.91
N PRO A 155 0.38 15.59 -2.74
CA PRO A 155 -0.83 14.93 -2.25
C PRO A 155 -1.32 13.87 -3.25
N VAL A 156 -1.24 12.59 -2.85
CA VAL A 156 -1.79 11.45 -3.60
C VAL A 156 -3.02 10.94 -2.85
N GLU A 157 -4.21 11.38 -3.26
CA GLU A 157 -5.45 11.13 -2.52
C GLU A 157 -6.16 9.84 -2.97
N VAL A 158 -6.71 9.09 -2.00
CA VAL A 158 -7.60 7.95 -2.20
C VAL A 158 -8.79 8.01 -1.25
N LEU A 159 -9.89 7.34 -1.61
CA LEU A 159 -10.99 7.08 -0.70
C LEU A 159 -10.81 5.70 -0.06
N TYR A 160 -10.83 5.65 1.27
CA TYR A 160 -10.87 4.42 2.05
C TYR A 160 -12.05 4.49 3.02
N ASP A 161 -13.01 3.58 2.89
CA ASP A 161 -14.25 3.56 3.68
C ASP A 161 -14.95 4.94 3.72
N GLN A 162 -15.12 5.53 2.54
CA GLN A 162 -15.67 6.87 2.30
C GLN A 162 -14.87 8.05 2.89
N ARG A 163 -13.77 7.80 3.61
CA ARG A 163 -12.86 8.84 4.11
C ARG A 163 -11.77 9.14 3.09
N ARG A 164 -11.43 10.42 2.96
CA ARG A 164 -10.30 10.89 2.15
C ARG A 164 -9.01 10.69 2.93
N CYS A 165 -8.07 9.95 2.35
CA CYS A 165 -6.76 9.66 2.92
C CYS A 165 -5.67 9.88 1.86
N TYR A 166 -4.43 10.09 2.30
CA TYR A 166 -3.27 10.23 1.43
C TYR A 166 -2.44 8.95 1.43
N ILE A 167 -2.04 8.49 0.25
CA ILE A 167 -1.00 7.46 0.10
C ILE A 167 0.33 8.09 0.54
N GLN A 168 1.02 7.43 1.46
CA GLN A 168 2.34 7.77 1.96
C GLN A 168 3.23 6.51 1.97
N GLN A 169 4.55 6.69 2.05
CA GLN A 169 5.51 5.60 1.81
C GLN A 169 6.73 5.65 2.73
N LEU A 170 7.22 4.47 3.14
CA LEU A 170 8.53 4.28 3.76
C LEU A 170 9.33 3.24 2.98
N CYS A 171 10.58 3.57 2.64
CA CYS A 171 11.50 2.61 2.06
C CYS A 171 11.95 1.56 3.10
N ALA A 172 12.37 0.39 2.64
CA ALA A 172 12.90 -0.68 3.48
C ALA A 172 14.03 -0.19 4.40
N ARG A 173 14.92 0.69 3.92
CA ARG A 173 16.03 1.19 4.75
C ARG A 173 15.53 1.96 5.96
N CYS A 174 14.52 2.80 5.81
CA CYS A 174 13.88 3.48 6.94
C CYS A 174 13.14 2.49 7.85
N LEU A 175 12.42 1.51 7.30
CA LEU A 175 11.71 0.50 8.12
C LEU A 175 12.65 -0.35 8.99
N PHE A 176 13.88 -0.59 8.53
CA PHE A 176 14.90 -1.37 9.22
C PHE A 176 15.90 -0.52 10.04
N SER A 177 15.80 0.81 9.96
CA SER A 177 16.54 1.75 10.82
C SER A 177 15.95 1.80 12.25
N GLU A 178 16.65 2.43 13.19
CA GLU A 178 16.11 2.74 14.53
C GLU A 178 15.39 4.10 14.53
N TRP A 179 14.33 4.24 15.32
CA TRP A 179 13.40 5.38 15.27
C TRP A 179 13.23 6.06 16.62
N GLN A 180 13.96 7.15 16.84
CA GLN A 180 13.91 7.90 18.09
C GLN A 180 12.81 8.98 18.07
N CYS A 181 12.11 9.18 19.19
CA CYS A 181 11.21 10.31 19.35
C CYS A 181 11.97 11.57 19.79
N SER A 182 11.88 12.65 19.01
CA SER A 182 12.52 13.94 19.29
C SER A 182 12.14 14.55 20.65
N ASN A 183 10.95 14.22 21.18
CA ASN A 183 10.42 14.83 22.40
C ASN A 183 10.90 14.14 23.70
N CYS A 184 11.32 12.87 23.66
CA CYS A 184 11.69 12.14 24.88
C CYS A 184 12.83 11.12 24.72
N GLY A 185 13.46 11.03 23.55
CA GLY A 185 14.60 10.14 23.30
C GLY A 185 14.30 8.63 23.25
N ARG A 186 13.07 8.19 23.55
CA ARG A 186 12.67 6.77 23.42
C ARG A 186 12.58 6.33 21.96
N ASP A 187 12.96 5.08 21.73
CA ASP A 187 13.19 4.46 20.42
C ASP A 187 12.32 3.21 20.17
N GLN A 188 12.08 2.39 21.18
CA GLN A 188 11.31 1.13 21.12
C GLN A 188 9.80 1.26 20.81
N TRP A 189 9.32 2.44 20.39
CA TRP A 189 7.90 2.69 20.15
C TRP A 189 7.45 2.38 18.72
N PHE A 190 8.37 2.30 17.75
CA PHE A 190 8.09 1.99 16.35
C PHE A 190 8.79 0.70 15.93
N SER A 191 8.03 -0.26 15.41
CA SER A 191 8.57 -1.55 14.94
C SER A 191 8.39 -1.70 13.42
N GLY A 192 9.09 -0.86 12.65
CA GLY A 192 9.09 -0.94 11.18
C GLY A 192 9.53 -2.31 10.66
N LYS A 193 10.45 -2.97 11.39
CA LYS A 193 10.95 -4.34 11.14
C LYS A 193 9.87 -5.43 11.24
N ALA A 194 8.69 -5.13 11.77
CA ALA A 194 7.54 -6.04 11.85
C ALA A 194 6.53 -5.86 10.69
N LEU A 195 6.68 -4.83 9.85
CA LEU A 195 5.80 -4.62 8.70
C LEU A 195 6.20 -5.52 7.52
N ILE A 196 5.20 -5.97 6.77
CA ILE A 196 5.35 -6.81 5.57
C ILE A 196 5.59 -5.89 4.37
N LEU A 197 6.76 -6.01 3.73
CA LEU A 197 7.14 -5.21 2.57
C LEU A 197 6.16 -5.44 1.39
N GLY A 198 5.95 -4.42 0.56
CA GLY A 198 4.98 -4.46 -0.54
C GLY A 198 3.51 -4.36 -0.13
N THR A 199 3.21 -4.26 1.16
CA THR A 199 1.85 -4.11 1.69
C THR A 199 1.40 -2.64 1.71
N LEU A 200 0.07 -2.43 1.58
CA LEU A 200 -0.60 -1.18 1.93
C LEU A 200 -1.19 -1.31 3.34
N TYR A 201 -0.79 -0.43 4.25
CA TYR A 201 -1.38 -0.32 5.59
C TYR A 201 -2.48 0.75 5.60
N PHE A 202 -3.66 0.43 6.13
CA PHE A 202 -4.82 1.35 6.15
C PHE A 202 -4.82 2.36 7.31
N TYR A 203 -3.67 2.51 7.99
CA TYR A 203 -3.44 3.43 9.11
C TYR A 203 -2.05 4.08 9.00
N ASP A 204 -1.86 5.23 9.65
CA ASP A 204 -0.57 5.94 9.65
C ASP A 204 0.46 5.19 10.49
N VAL A 205 1.32 4.41 9.84
CA VAL A 205 2.31 3.53 10.49
C VAL A 205 3.31 4.29 11.37
N ILE A 206 3.64 5.54 11.01
CA ILE A 206 4.56 6.42 11.76
C ILE A 206 3.92 6.92 13.07
N SER A 207 2.59 6.95 13.12
CA SER A 207 1.81 7.48 14.24
C SER A 207 1.09 6.40 15.07
N ALA A 208 1.06 5.16 14.56
CA ALA A 208 0.49 3.99 15.22
C ALA A 208 1.11 3.73 16.60
N GLY A 209 2.45 3.77 16.67
CA GLY A 209 3.18 3.75 17.93
C GLY A 209 3.34 5.14 18.52
N ARG A 210 3.20 5.28 19.85
CA ARG A 210 3.44 6.54 20.56
C ARG A 210 4.11 6.31 21.91
N CYS A 211 5.22 7.00 22.14
CA CYS A 211 5.88 7.08 23.46
C CYS A 211 5.41 8.29 24.29
N CYS A 212 4.93 9.35 23.63
CA CYS A 212 4.52 10.61 24.27
C CYS A 212 3.00 10.82 24.12
N PRO A 213 2.35 11.44 25.13
CA PRO A 213 0.99 11.95 24.98
C PRO A 213 0.87 12.88 23.77
N PRO A 214 -0.23 12.83 23.01
CA PRO A 214 -0.47 13.73 21.90
C PRO A 214 -0.64 15.17 22.40
N SER A 215 -0.13 16.12 21.62
CA SER A 215 -0.21 17.56 21.88
C SER A 215 -0.81 18.26 20.67
N CYS A 216 -1.49 19.38 20.90
CA CYS A 216 -2.12 20.15 19.84
C CYS A 216 -1.08 20.70 18.85
N SER A 217 -1.23 20.44 17.56
CA SER A 217 -0.36 20.97 16.50
C SER A 217 -0.34 22.50 16.43
N MET A 218 -1.42 23.18 16.84
CA MET A 218 -1.53 24.64 16.79
C MET A 218 -1.01 25.35 18.04
N CYS A 219 -1.43 24.94 19.24
CA CYS A 219 -1.09 25.62 20.49
C CYS A 219 -0.11 24.85 21.39
N ARG A 220 0.34 23.66 20.97
CA ARG A 220 1.21 22.72 21.71
C ARG A 220 0.70 22.29 23.10
N ALA A 221 -0.51 22.69 23.50
CA ALA A 221 -1.14 22.21 24.74
C ALA A 221 -1.34 20.68 24.69
N PRO A 222 -1.16 19.96 25.82
CA PRO A 222 -1.41 18.53 25.89
C PRO A 222 -2.89 18.25 25.63
N LEU A 223 -3.17 17.18 24.89
CA LEU A 223 -4.55 16.81 24.58
C LEU A 223 -5.09 15.87 25.65
N LEU A 224 -6.27 16.22 26.16
CA LEU A 224 -7.08 15.38 27.04
C LEU A 224 -7.72 14.25 26.21
N VAL A 225 -6.90 13.33 25.72
CA VAL A 225 -7.36 12.13 25.03
C VAL A 225 -7.92 11.16 26.07
N PRO A 226 -9.19 10.74 25.95
CA PRO A 226 -9.79 9.78 26.87
C PRO A 226 -8.98 8.48 26.98
N GLU A 227 -8.85 7.96 28.20
CA GLU A 227 -8.04 6.77 28.49
C GLU A 227 -8.45 5.55 27.64
N ASN A 228 -9.74 5.39 27.35
CA ASN A 228 -10.25 4.32 26.50
C ASN A 228 -9.78 4.42 25.04
N ILE A 229 -9.37 5.59 24.55
CA ILE A 229 -8.76 5.76 23.22
C ILE A 229 -7.28 5.35 23.28
N LEU A 230 -6.57 5.76 24.34
CA LEU A 230 -5.17 5.37 24.55
C LEU A 230 -5.02 3.84 24.74
N GLN A 231 -5.91 3.23 25.53
CA GLN A 231 -5.98 1.79 25.72
C GLN A 231 -6.23 1.04 24.39
N GLN A 232 -7.14 1.53 23.55
CA GLN A 232 -7.41 0.94 22.24
C GLN A 232 -6.23 1.07 21.28
N LEU A 233 -5.51 2.20 21.27
CA LEU A 233 -4.27 2.35 20.49
C LEU A 233 -3.21 1.33 20.95
N ASN A 234 -3.02 1.17 22.27
CA ASN A 234 -2.11 0.17 22.85
C ASN A 234 -2.52 -1.28 22.53
N GLN A 235 -3.80 -1.53 22.26
CA GLN A 235 -4.34 -2.81 21.80
C GLN A 235 -4.30 -2.99 20.27
N GLY A 236 -3.73 -2.04 19.52
CA GLY A 236 -3.54 -2.12 18.08
C GLY A 236 -4.65 -1.50 17.22
N ASN A 237 -5.62 -0.78 17.80
CA ASN A 237 -6.65 -0.05 17.04
C ASN A 237 -6.10 1.25 16.44
N PHE A 238 -5.14 1.13 15.53
CA PHE A 238 -4.45 2.27 14.91
C PHE A 238 -5.34 3.11 13.99
N ASN A 239 -6.54 2.65 13.63
CA ASN A 239 -7.53 3.45 12.91
C ASN A 239 -7.92 4.74 13.65
N LEU A 240 -7.82 4.74 14.99
CA LEU A 240 -8.06 5.93 15.82
C LEU A 240 -7.12 7.10 15.47
N VAL A 241 -5.94 6.83 14.91
CA VAL A 241 -5.01 7.87 14.41
C VAL A 241 -5.64 8.72 13.30
N ASN A 242 -6.55 8.14 12.53
CA ASN A 242 -7.26 8.78 11.43
C ASN A 242 -8.49 9.59 11.91
N GLU A 243 -8.71 9.72 13.22
CA GLU A 243 -9.82 10.50 13.79
C GLU A 243 -9.43 11.96 14.08
N CYS A 244 -10.42 12.83 13.95
CA CYS A 244 -10.25 14.28 14.03
C CYS A 244 -10.83 14.83 15.34
N PHE A 245 -9.96 15.41 16.18
CA PHE A 245 -10.30 15.87 17.52
C PHE A 245 -10.28 17.41 17.59
N THR A 246 -11.14 17.97 18.43
CA THR A 246 -11.14 19.40 18.76
C THR A 246 -10.26 19.63 19.99
N CYS A 247 -9.25 20.50 19.90
CA CYS A 247 -8.42 20.84 21.04
C CYS A 247 -9.22 21.65 22.07
N ALA A 248 -9.29 21.18 23.32
CA ALA A 248 -10.00 21.87 24.40
C ALA A 248 -9.39 23.24 24.77
N ALA A 249 -8.10 23.46 24.51
CA ALA A 249 -7.40 24.70 24.88
C ALA A 249 -7.55 25.83 23.85
N CYS A 250 -7.67 25.53 22.55
CA CYS A 250 -7.72 26.55 21.48
C CYS A 250 -8.81 26.31 20.42
N GLY A 251 -9.66 25.31 20.58
CA GLY A 251 -10.79 25.01 19.68
C GLY A 251 -10.42 24.45 18.29
N CYS A 252 -9.14 24.27 17.95
CA CYS A 252 -8.79 23.80 16.60
C CYS A 252 -9.10 22.31 16.41
N ARG A 253 -9.77 21.99 15.29
CA ARG A 253 -10.20 20.62 14.93
C ARG A 253 -9.24 20.03 13.88
N GLN A 254 -8.40 19.08 14.28
CA GLN A 254 -7.34 18.49 13.44
C GLN A 254 -7.07 17.01 13.81
N TYR A 255 -6.30 16.32 12.97
CA TYR A 255 -5.84 14.94 13.18
C TYR A 255 -4.68 14.86 14.19
N HIS A 256 -4.92 15.27 15.43
CA HIS A 256 -3.87 15.42 16.45
C HIS A 256 -3.20 14.09 16.86
N LEU A 257 -3.77 12.94 16.49
CA LEU A 257 -3.14 11.64 16.70
C LEU A 257 -2.15 11.27 15.59
N ALA A 258 -2.13 11.96 14.45
CA ALA A 258 -1.00 11.92 13.52
C ALA A 258 0.19 12.70 14.11
N ARG A 259 1.39 12.11 14.07
CA ARG A 259 2.63 12.80 14.50
C ARG A 259 3.10 13.79 13.45
N GLY A 260 3.72 14.89 13.85
CA GLY A 260 4.56 15.70 12.96
C GLY A 260 5.82 14.93 12.55
N ASN A 261 6.42 15.27 11.40
CA ASN A 261 7.70 14.65 11.00
C ASN A 261 8.84 15.09 11.92
N GLU A 262 8.73 16.27 12.55
CA GLU A 262 9.73 16.80 13.49
C GLU A 262 9.75 16.04 14.83
N GLU A 263 8.66 15.34 15.19
CA GLU A 263 8.56 14.53 16.42
C GLU A 263 9.41 13.24 16.36
N VAL A 264 9.99 12.94 15.20
CA VAL A 264 10.63 11.66 14.89
C VAL A 264 12.00 11.88 14.25
N ARG A 265 12.99 11.14 14.73
CA ARG A 265 14.34 11.07 14.16
C ARG A 265 14.66 9.64 13.78
N ILE A 266 14.93 9.41 12.50
CA ILE A 266 15.47 8.13 12.04
C ILE A 266 16.97 8.14 12.26
N ILE A 267 17.47 7.15 13.01
CA ILE A 267 18.89 6.90 13.18
C ILE A 267 19.28 5.92 12.07
N PRO A 268 20.08 6.34 11.07
CA PRO A 268 20.55 5.42 10.04
C PRO A 268 21.36 4.28 10.70
N PRO A 269 21.33 3.06 10.13
CA PRO A 269 22.17 1.97 10.64
C PRO A 269 23.64 2.40 10.67
N SER A 270 24.37 1.98 11.70
CA SER A 270 25.79 2.35 11.80
C SER A 270 26.56 1.71 10.64
N PRO A 271 27.66 2.32 10.14
CA PRO A 271 28.48 1.72 9.09
C PRO A 271 29.09 0.36 9.47
N LEU A 272 29.11 0.02 10.77
CA LEU A 272 29.58 -1.27 11.28
C LEU A 272 28.45 -2.33 11.30
N ASP A 273 27.18 -1.90 11.31
CA ASP A 273 25.99 -2.75 11.26
C ASP A 273 25.39 -2.84 9.85
N ASP A 274 25.98 -2.17 8.84
CA ASP A 274 25.61 -2.28 7.43
C ASP A 274 26.54 -3.28 6.71
N PRO A 275 26.16 -4.57 6.58
CA PRO A 275 26.97 -5.58 5.90
C PRO A 275 27.15 -5.31 4.39
N PHE A 276 26.50 -4.29 3.83
CA PHE A 276 26.60 -3.89 2.42
C PHE A 276 27.44 -2.62 2.20
N ALA A 277 27.85 -1.91 3.26
CA ALA A 277 28.74 -0.75 3.15
C ALA A 277 30.12 -1.11 2.55
N ALA A 278 30.53 -2.38 2.64
CA ALA A 278 31.79 -2.90 2.09
C ALA A 278 31.79 -3.15 0.56
N ILE A 279 30.65 -2.98 -0.13
CA ILE A 279 30.50 -3.32 -1.57
C ILE A 279 30.42 -2.05 -2.47
N ALA A 280 30.61 -0.86 -1.88
CA ALA A 280 30.42 0.44 -2.56
C ALA A 280 31.72 1.21 -2.85
N ASN A 281 32.85 0.51 -3.04
CA ASN A 281 34.13 1.05 -3.53
C ASN A 281 34.71 0.14 -4.61
#